data_AF-Q02WE8-F1
#
_entry.id   AF-Q02WE8-F1
#
_cell.length_a   1.000
_cell.length_b   1.000
_cell.length_c   1.000
_cell.angle_alpha   90.00
_cell.angle_beta   90.00
_cell.angle_gamma   90.00
#
_symmetry.space_group_name_H-M   'P 1'
#
loop_
_entity.id
_entity.type
_entity.pdbx_description
1 polymer ?
#
loop_
_entity_poly.entity_id
_entity_poly.type
_entity_poly.pdbx_seq_one_letter_code
_entity_poly.pdbx_strand_id
1 'polypeptide(L)' 'MPLLTPEMKKALRRVQADKFLTKKQLAEYIGVSESTAIYLTKDNEPQNVKNKVFNAVVSAIAENC' A
#
# COMPACT_ATOMS: atom_id res chain seq x y z
N MET A 1 -4.13 -1.48 16.44
CA MET A 1 -3.56 -1.04 15.14
C MET A 1 -4.09 -1.97 14.08
N PRO A 2 -4.59 -1.46 12.94
CA PRO A 2 -5.18 -2.27 11.88
C PRO A 2 -4.11 -3.12 11.19
N LEU A 3 -4.52 -4.34 10.86
CA LEU A 3 -3.67 -5.33 10.23
C LEU A 3 -3.85 -5.22 8.72
N LEU A 4 -2.79 -4.85 8.02
CA LEU A 4 -2.74 -4.89 6.58
C LEU A 4 -2.50 -6.33 6.13
N THR A 5 -3.51 -6.94 5.52
CA THR A 5 -3.44 -8.36 5.13
C THR A 5 -2.59 -8.56 3.87
N PRO A 6 -2.13 -9.80 3.62
CA PRO A 6 -1.38 -10.13 2.39
C PRO A 6 -2.17 -9.80 1.12
N GLU A 7 -3.50 -10.01 1.15
CA GLU A 7 -4.42 -9.70 0.06
C GLU A 7 -4.43 -8.20 -0.27
N MET A 8 -4.48 -7.33 0.74
CA MET A 8 -4.39 -5.88 0.56
C MET A 8 -3.04 -5.46 -0.01
N LYS A 9 -1.94 -6.07 0.46
CA LYS A 9 -0.61 -5.82 -0.11
C LYS A 9 -0.53 -6.23 -1.57
N LYS A 10 -1.13 -7.36 -1.93
CA LYS A 10 -1.21 -7.85 -3.32
C LYS A 10 -2.04 -6.92 -4.19
N ALA A 11 -3.17 -6.43 -3.68
CA ALA A 11 -3.98 -5.43 -4.36
C ALA A 11 -3.21 -4.11 -4.56
N LEU A 12 -2.47 -3.63 -3.55
CA LEU A 12 -1.62 -2.45 -3.66
C LEU A 12 -0.51 -2.64 -4.72
N ARG A 13 0.09 -3.84 -4.83
CA ARG A 13 1.06 -4.15 -5.90
C ARG A 13 0.42 -4.15 -7.29
N ARG A 14 -0.84 -4.61 -7.40
CA ARG A 14 -1.60 -4.50 -8.66
C ARG A 14 -1.84 -3.04 -9.02
N VAL A 15 -2.31 -2.23 -8.07
CA VAL A 15 -2.48 -0.79 -8.25
C VAL A 15 -1.18 -0.13 -8.73
N GLN A 16 -0.06 -0.52 -8.13
CA GLN A 16 1.26 -0.05 -8.54
C GLN A 16 1.59 -0.44 -9.98
N ALA A 17 1.32 -1.69 -10.37
CA ALA A 17 1.57 -2.18 -11.73
C ALA A 17 0.64 -1.54 -12.77
N ASP A 18 -0.66 -1.45 -12.47
CA ASP A 18 -1.68 -0.82 -13.34
C ASP A 18 -1.35 0.64 -13.64
N LYS A 19 -0.97 1.39 -12.61
CA LYS A 19 -0.63 2.81 -12.75
C LYS A 19 0.85 3.06 -13.11
N PHE A 20 1.64 2.01 -13.36
CA PHE A 20 3.09 2.09 -13.60
C PHE A 20 3.84 2.96 -12.57
N LEU A 21 3.43 2.88 -11.30
CA LEU A 21 3.97 3.74 -10.23
C LEU A 21 5.33 3.23 -9.75
N THR A 22 6.29 4.15 -9.67
CA THR A 22 7.54 3.89 -8.95
C THR A 22 7.28 3.81 -7.44
N LYS A 23 8.20 3.23 -6.67
CA LYS A 23 8.03 3.09 -5.21
C LYS A 23 7.87 4.44 -4.50
N LYS A 24 8.52 5.50 -5.02
CA LYS A 24 8.32 6.88 -4.56
C LYS A 24 6.92 7.39 -4.85
N GLN A 25 6.46 7.24 -6.08
CA GLN A 25 5.12 7.69 -6.46
C GLN A 25 4.03 6.91 -5.74
N LEU A 26 4.23 5.62 -5.48
CA LEU A 26 3.34 4.84 -4.63
C LEU A 26 3.30 5.45 -3.22
N ALA A 27 4.46 5.77 -2.64
CA ALA A 27 4.55 6.39 -1.32
C ALA A 27 3.80 7.72 -1.26
N GLU A 28 3.95 8.58 -2.27
CA GLU A 28 3.20 9.83 -2.41
C GLU A 28 1.69 9.56 -2.58
N TYR A 29 1.32 8.59 -3.40
CA TYR A 29 -0.08 8.22 -3.68
C TYR A 29 -0.82 7.75 -2.42
N ILE A 30 -0.19 6.93 -1.57
CA ILE A 30 -0.75 6.52 -0.28
C ILE A 30 -0.38 7.47 0.89
N GLY A 31 0.33 8.57 0.62
CA GLY A 31 0.67 9.58 1.64
C GLY A 31 1.56 9.05 2.78
N VAL A 32 2.51 8.15 2.46
CA VAL A 32 3.47 7.56 3.41
C VAL A 32 4.91 7.82 3.00
N SER A 33 5.85 7.53 3.89
CA SER A 33 7.28 7.57 3.56
C SER A 33 7.67 6.46 2.58
N GLU A 34 8.64 6.72 1.72
CA GLU A 34 9.14 5.75 0.73
C GLU A 34 9.54 4.41 1.37
N SER A 35 10.23 4.45 2.52
CA SER A 35 10.59 3.24 3.27
C SER A 35 9.38 2.42 3.69
N THR A 36 8.28 3.07 4.07
CA THR A 36 7.01 2.41 4.41
C THR A 36 6.39 1.79 3.17
N ALA A 37 6.31 2.51 2.04
CA ALA A 37 5.78 1.95 0.79
C ALA A 37 6.59 0.75 0.28
N ILE A 38 7.93 0.83 0.36
CA ILE A 38 8.82 -0.30 0.08
C ILE A 38 8.49 -1.48 0.99
N TYR A 39 8.37 -1.25 2.29
CA TYR A 39 8.08 -2.31 3.25
C TYR A 39 6.70 -2.96 3.00
N LEU A 40 5.68 -2.15 2.69
CA LEU A 40 4.31 -2.60 2.37
C LEU A 40 4.27 -3.45 1.09
N THR A 41 5.15 -3.15 0.12
CA THR A 41 5.22 -3.85 -1.18
C THR A 41 6.25 -4.98 -1.23
N LYS A 42 7.10 -5.13 -0.20
CA LYS A 42 8.16 -6.15 -0.16
C LYS A 42 7.66 -7.47 0.42
N ASP A 43 6.96 -7.41 1.55
CA ASP A 43 6.58 -8.60 2.31
C ASP A 43 5.16 -9.07 2.02
N ASN A 44 4.95 -10.39 2.03
CA ASN A 44 3.61 -10.99 1.97
C ASN A 44 3.03 -11.27 3.36
N GLU A 45 3.78 -10.99 4.43
CA GLU A 45 3.25 -11.18 5.78
C GLU A 45 2.26 -10.06 6.17
N PRO A 46 1.22 -10.41 6.95
CA PRO A 46 0.32 -9.41 7.49
C PRO A 46 1.09 -8.45 8.42
N GLN A 47 0.78 -7.16 8.36
CA GLN A 47 1.53 -6.16 9.10
C GLN A 47 0.62 -5.16 9.81
N ASN A 48 0.94 -4.89 11.08
CA ASN A 48 0.29 -3.81 11.81
C ASN A 48 0.80 -2.46 11.30
N VAL A 49 -0.13 -1.65 10.81
CA VAL A 49 0.15 -0.30 10.32
C VAL A 49 -0.70 0.72 11.10
N LYS A 50 -0.34 2.00 11.02
CA LYS A 50 -1.15 3.07 11.59
C LYS A 50 -2.47 3.20 10.82
N ASN A 51 -3.57 3.60 11.49
CA ASN A 51 -4.88 3.81 10.84
C ASN A 51 -4.80 4.68 9.59
N LYS A 52 -3.99 5.75 9.62
CA LYS A 52 -3.80 6.64 8.47
C LYS A 52 -3.26 5.91 7.23
N VAL A 53 -2.27 5.04 7.43
CA VAL A 53 -1.66 4.23 6.36
C VAL A 53 -2.64 3.18 5.86
N PHE A 54 -3.33 2.51 6.78
CA PHE A 54 -4.33 1.51 6.43
C PHE A 54 -5.44 2.10 5.56
N ASN A 55 -6.03 3.22 5.99
CA ASN A 55 -7.09 3.89 5.25
C ASN A 55 -6.58 4.36 3.88
N ALA A 56 -5.36 4.91 3.79
CA ALA A 56 -4.81 5.33 2.51
C ALA A 56 -4.60 4.16 1.54
N VAL A 57 -4.12 3.01 2.03
CA VAL A 57 -3.96 1.80 1.20
C VAL A 57 -5.32 1.27 0.75
N VAL A 58 -6.31 1.21 1.65
CA VAL A 58 -7.67 0.79 1.31
C VAL A 58 -8.28 1.70 0.26
N SER A 59 -8.17 3.02 0.44
CA SER A 59 -8.64 4.02 -0.53
C SER A 59 -7.94 3.86 -1.87
N ALA A 60 -6.61 3.72 -1.89
CA ALA A 60 -5.84 3.51 -3.11
C ALA A 60 -6.25 2.24 -3.89
N ILE A 61 -6.61 1.17 -3.17
CA ILE A 61 -7.12 -0.06 -3.79
C ILE A 61 -8.55 0.14 -4.29
N ALA A 62 -9.41 0.78 -3.50
CA ALA A 62 -10.81 1.02 -3.84
C ALA A 62 -10.98 1.97 -5.05
N GLU A 63 -10.10 2.96 -5.20
CA GLU A 63 -10.09 3.86 -6.37
C GLU A 63 -9.66 3.18 -7.67
N ASN A 64 -9.12 1.96 -7.60
CA ASN A 64 -8.60 1.23 -8.77
C ASN A 64 -9.36 -0.08 -9.04
N CYS A 65 -10.52 -0.27 -8.40
CA CYS A 65 -11.46 -1.38 -8.57
C CYS A 65 -12.71 -0.87 -9.27
#